data_AF-A0A947MTJ9-F1
#
_entry.id   AF-A0A947MTJ9-F1
#
_cell.length_a   1.000
_cell.length_b   1.000
_cell.length_c   1.000
_cell.angle_alpha   90.00
_cell.angle_beta   90.00
_cell.angle_gamma   90.00
#
_symmetry.space_group_name_H-M   'P 1'
#
loop_
_entity.id
_entity.type
_entity.pdbx_description
1 polymer ?
#
loop_
_entity_poly.entity_id
_entity_poly.type
_entity_poly.pdbx_seq_one_letter_code
_entity_poly.pdbx_strand_id
1 'polypeptide(L)'
;MIAESHIALHIEEDTGNAFFDIFSCKFFDTEPVLHELLSAFPGKVHTKQLISRGCGYRVKRTERAPEHARTKAWLGTRPAG
;
A
#
# COMPACT_ATOMS: atom_id res chain seq x y z
N MET A 1 -9.82 -11.74 -8.53
CA MET A 1 -9.38 -10.70 -9.47
C MET A 1 -9.47 -9.36 -8.75
N ILE A 2 -8.34 -8.69 -8.54
CA ILE A 2 -8.35 -7.37 -7.90
C ILE A 2 -8.66 -6.37 -9.04
N ALA A 3 -9.93 -5.95 -9.18
CA ALA A 3 -10.33 -5.02 -10.25
C ALA A 3 -9.83 -3.60 -9.93
N GLU A 4 -9.21 -2.94 -10.91
CA GLU A 4 -8.62 -1.59 -10.79
C GLU A 4 -7.47 -1.49 -9.76
N SER A 5 -6.60 -2.50 -9.71
CA SER A 5 -5.56 -2.67 -8.69
C SER A 5 -4.46 -3.57 -9.25
N HIS A 6 -3.24 -3.50 -8.71
CA HIS A 6 -2.14 -4.36 -9.12
C HIS A 6 -1.25 -4.75 -7.94
N ILE A 7 -0.61 -5.91 -8.11
CA ILE A 7 0.52 -6.34 -7.29
C ILE A 7 1.64 -6.66 -8.26
N ALA A 8 2.80 -6.03 -8.10
CA ALA A 8 4.00 -6.31 -8.87
C ALA A 8 5.14 -6.73 -7.93
N LEU A 9 5.96 -7.66 -8.40
CA LEU A 9 7.16 -8.15 -7.74
C LEU A 9 8.32 -8.10 -8.72
N HIS A 10 9.40 -7.44 -8.32
CA HIS A 10 10.67 -7.43 -9.04
C HIS A 10 11.75 -8.03 -8.15
N ILE A 11 12.51 -8.99 -8.67
CA ILE A 11 13.61 -9.65 -7.95
C ILE A 11 14.91 -9.31 -8.67
N GLU A 12 15.90 -8.85 -7.91
CA GLU A 12 17.27 -8.68 -8.36
C GLU A 12 18.12 -9.79 -7.72
N GLU A 13 18.37 -10.87 -8.47
CA GLU A 13 18.99 -12.09 -7.94
C GLU A 13 20.42 -11.84 -7.43
N ASP A 14 21.20 -11.00 -8.12
CA ASP A 14 22.59 -10.71 -7.78
C ASP A 14 22.75 -10.08 -6.39
N THR A 15 21.77 -9.28 -5.97
CA THR A 15 21.77 -8.60 -4.67
C THR A 15 20.86 -9.29 -3.64
N GLY A 16 20.02 -10.21 -4.08
CA GLY A 16 18.96 -10.83 -3.27
C GLY A 16 17.82 -9.88 -2.91
N ASN A 17 17.70 -8.74 -3.61
CA ASN A 17 16.66 -7.75 -3.31
C ASN A 17 15.32 -8.14 -3.94
N ALA A 18 14.25 -7.92 -3.20
CA ALA A 18 12.87 -8.04 -3.68
C ALA A 18 12.12 -6.72 -3.48
N PHE A 19 11.49 -6.25 -4.55
CA PHE A 19 10.71 -5.01 -4.58
C PHE A 19 9.24 -5.33 -4.83
N PHE A 20 8.36 -4.77 -4.02
CA PHE A 20 6.91 -5.00 -4.08
C PHE A 20 6.18 -3.68 -4.31
N ASP A 21 5.30 -3.66 -5.31
CA ASP A 21 4.32 -2.59 -5.50
C ASP A 21 2.91 -3.16 -5.33
N ILE A 22 2.23 -2.73 -4.27
CA ILE A 22 0.86 -3.15 -3.96
C ILE A 22 -0.05 -1.94 -4.04
N PHE A 23 -0.94 -1.94 -5.02
CA PHE A 23 -1.85 -0.84 -5.30
C PHE A 23 -3.29 -1.33 -5.37
N SER A 24 -4.20 -0.60 -4.70
CA SER A 24 -5.63 -0.86 -4.78
C SER A 24 -6.45 0.43 -4.79
N CYS A 25 -7.45 0.49 -5.67
CA CYS A 25 -8.48 1.54 -5.69
C CYS A 25 -9.50 1.41 -4.54
N LYS A 26 -9.51 0.30 -3.82
CA LYS A 26 -10.27 0.11 -2.58
C LYS A 26 -9.34 0.04 -1.39
N PHE A 27 -9.80 0.54 -0.25
CA PHE A 27 -9.07 0.40 1.00
C PHE A 27 -8.84 -1.09 1.32
N PHE A 28 -7.63 -1.41 1.79
CA PHE A 28 -7.27 -2.71 2.32
C PHE A 28 -6.35 -2.51 3.52
N ASP A 29 -6.38 -3.46 4.44
CA ASP A 29 -5.46 -3.47 5.57
C ASP A 29 -4.07 -3.92 5.11
N THR A 30 -3.07 -3.07 5.29
CA THR A 30 -1.71 -3.34 4.85
C THR A 30 -0.96 -4.29 5.78
N GLU A 31 -1.32 -4.37 7.05
CA GLU A 31 -0.57 -5.18 8.03
C GLU A 31 -0.63 -6.69 7.75
N PRO A 32 -1.80 -7.32 7.51
CA PRO A 32 -1.83 -8.75 7.18
C PRO A 32 -1.10 -9.06 5.87
N VAL A 33 -1.20 -8.17 4.87
CA VAL A 33 -0.48 -8.33 3.59
C VAL A 33 1.03 -8.29 3.80
N LEU A 34 1.52 -7.36 4.61
CA LEU A 34 2.95 -7.26 4.91
C LEU A 34 3.45 -8.44 5.73
N HIS A 35 2.66 -8.93 6.68
CA HIS A 35 3.01 -10.13 7.43
C HIS A 35 3.18 -11.34 6.50
N GLU A 36 2.26 -11.52 5.56
CA GLU A 36 2.33 -12.60 4.56
C GLU A 36 3.55 -12.45 3.66
N LEU A 37 3.84 -11.24 3.17
CA LEU A 37 5.04 -10.97 2.38
C LEU A 37 6.34 -11.25 3.14
N LEU A 38 6.44 -10.82 4.40
CA LEU A 38 7.66 -11.04 5.21
C LEU A 38 7.84 -12.50 5.60
N SER A 39 6.75 -13.25 5.73
CA SER A 39 6.81 -14.70 5.93
C SER A 39 7.28 -15.44 4.67
N ALA A 40 6.87 -14.97 3.48
CA ALA A 40 7.25 -15.59 2.20
C ALA A 40 8.65 -15.17 1.72
N PHE A 41 9.08 -13.96 2.08
CA PHE A 41 10.38 -13.38 1.72
C PHE A 41 11.16 -13.01 2.99
N PRO A 42 11.71 -14.02 3.69
CA PRO A 42 12.48 -13.78 4.90
C PRO A 42 13.73 -12.96 4.57
N GLY A 43 13.80 -11.76 5.14
CA GLY A 43 14.86 -10.80 4.84
C GLY A 43 14.73 -9.53 5.67
N LYS A 44 15.63 -8.58 5.41
CA LYS A 44 15.59 -7.27 6.07
C LYS A 44 14.71 -6.31 5.26
N VAL A 45 13.80 -5.61 5.92
CA VAL A 45 13.04 -4.53 5.30
C VAL A 45 13.92 -3.29 5.20
N HIS A 46 14.28 -2.91 3.97
CA HIS A 46 15.08 -1.71 3.72
C HIS A 46 14.23 -0.43 3.65
N THR A 47 13.06 -0.50 3.02
CA THR A 47 12.18 0.66 2.83
C THR A 47 10.72 0.20 2.79
N LYS A 48 9.86 0.93 3.49
CA LYS A 48 8.40 0.75 3.46
C LYS A 48 7.78 2.12 3.27
N GLN A 49 7.00 2.29 2.20
CA GLN A 49 6.27 3.53 1.93
C GLN A 49 4.81 3.21 1.67
N LEU A 50 3.93 4.10 2.16
CA LEU A 50 2.51 4.02 1.91
C LEU A 50 2.04 5.36 1.37
N ILE A 51 1.51 5.33 0.15
CA ILE A 51 1.16 6.53 -0.60
C ILE A 51 -0.33 6.51 -0.90
N SER A 52 -1.05 7.53 -0.42
CA SER A 52 -2.43 7.76 -0.86
C SER A 52 -2.43 8.25 -2.31
N ARG A 53 -3.10 7.54 -3.22
CA ARG A 53 -3.23 7.91 -4.63
C ARG A 53 -4.64 8.45 -4.91
N GLY A 54 -4.81 9.22 -5.98
CA GLY A 54 -6.13 9.76 -6.38
C GLY A 54 -6.66 10.92 -5.54
N CYS A 55 -5.83 11.54 -4.69
CA CYS A 55 -6.21 12.66 -3.83
C CYS A 55 -5.99 14.06 -4.47
N GLY A 56 -5.48 14.14 -5.70
CA GLY A 56 -5.09 15.39 -6.39
C GLY A 56 -6.08 15.96 -7.42
N TYR A 57 -7.32 15.46 -7.50
CA TYR A 57 -8.29 15.94 -8.51
C TYR A 57 -8.81 17.35 -8.19
N ARG A 58 -8.76 18.26 -9.18
CA ARG A 58 -9.23 19.66 -9.09
C ARG A 58 -10.75 19.77 -8.86
N VAL A 59 -11.50 18.80 -9.35
CA VAL A 59 -12.91 18.56 -9.03
C VAL A 59 -12.99 17.18 -8.38
N LYS A 60 -13.39 17.12 -7.10
CA LYS A 60 -13.50 15.86 -6.38
C LYS A 60 -14.60 15.00 -7.02
N ARG A 61 -14.27 13.79 -7.46
CA ARG A 61 -15.27 12.72 -7.55
C ARG A 61 -15.61 12.29 -6.11
N THR A 62 -16.67 12.85 -5.54
CA THR A 62 -17.11 12.63 -4.14
C THR A 62 -17.93 11.35 -3.95
N GLU A 63 -17.92 10.44 -4.91
CA GLU A 63 -18.69 9.19 -4.85
C GLU A 63 -18.24 8.25 -3.70
N ARG A 64 -17.07 8.48 -3.09
CA ARG A 64 -16.47 7.65 -2.02
C ARG A 64 -15.93 8.46 -0.83
N ALA A 65 -16.70 9.46 -0.40
CA ALA A 65 -16.36 10.28 0.78
C ALA A 65 -16.13 9.49 2.09
N PRO A 66 -16.90 8.42 2.39
CA PRO A 66 -16.70 7.62 3.60
C PRO A 66 -15.32 6.94 3.66
N GLU A 67 -14.84 6.42 2.53
CA GLU A 67 -13.55 5.73 2.43
C GLU A 67 -12.38 6.68 2.63
N HIS A 68 -12.48 7.90 2.07
CA HIS A 68 -11.48 8.95 2.31
C HIS A 68 -11.37 9.34 3.79
N ALA A 69 -12.51 9.43 4.50
CA ALA A 69 -12.53 9.74 5.92
C ALA A 69 -11.86 8.63 6.75
N ARG A 70 -12.13 7.36 6.43
CA ARG A 70 -11.50 6.20 7.09
C ARG A 70 -9.98 6.18 6.91
N THR A 71 -9.49 6.41 5.68
CA THR A 71 -8.04 6.43 5.41
C THR A 71 -7.35 7.57 6.16
N LYS A 72 -7.92 8.78 6.19
CA LYS A 72 -7.35 9.90 6.94
C LYS A 72 -7.29 9.64 8.45
N ALA A 73 -8.34 9.07 9.02
CA ALA A 73 -8.37 8.73 10.44
C ALA A 73 -7.27 7.71 10.78
N TRP A 74 -7.11 6.67 9.96
CA TRP A 74 -6.08 5.63 10.16
C TRP A 74 -4.65 6.15 9.98
N LEU A 75 -4.40 7.06 9.03
CA LEU A 75 -3.07 7.69 8.90
C LEU A 75 -2.72 8.54 10.13
N GLY A 76 -3.71 9.17 10.77
CA GLY A 76 -3.53 9.98 11.98
C GLY A 76 -3.22 9.18 13.25
N THR A 77 -3.41 7.85 13.25
CA THR A 77 -3.12 7.00 14.41
C THR A 77 -1.69 6.44 14.42
N ARG A 78 -0.87 6.77 13.42
CA ARG A 78 0.52 6.30 13.34
C ARG A 78 1.47 7.31 14.02
N PRO A 79 2.38 6.88 14.90
CA PRO A 79 3.42 7.77 15.42
C PRO A 79 4.31 8.23 14.26
N ALA A 80 4.66 9.52 14.26
CA ALA A 80 5.64 10.06 13.33
C ALA A 80 6.98 9.36 13.58
N GLY A 81 7.47 8.65 12.56
CA GLY A 81 8.81 8.07 12.56
C GLY A 81 9.89 9.12 12.43
#